data_AF-C1EEZ6-F1
#
_entry.id   AF-C1EEZ6-F1
#
_cell.length_a   1.000
_cell.length_b   1.000
_cell.length_c   1.000
_cell.angle_alpha   90.00
_cell.angle_beta   90.00
_cell.angle_gamma   90.00
#
_symmetry.space_group_name_H-M   'P 1'
#
loop_
_entity.id
_entity.type
_entity.pdbx_description
1 polymer ?
#
loop_
_entity_poly.entity_id
_entity_poly.type
_entity_poly.pdbx_seq_one_letter_code
_entity_poly.pdbx_strand_id
1 'polypeptide(L)'
;MVKYDETEDDEENPPDYRGMRQLQQQYQWSHECLDAGAAAYAKRKYRAAVDLYAAAYRHSGGSSGSFSFRYYCVVMVTNGLTQTDLNATEKDIRFLKEVLADENEEHASRVRVAVVLGALATNITDSVTNLRRALEISVTMSKDQREARVVGPDPKEDADKFSQETSMVQTQQGVLVDALAQEARDHLTRIVGADAKELQVKVPELPPPAPPSICDPPGPAPEERPPAPKSEKEVKKMAKEKKKQEALLEAQKEAARRERALVRGRYAMGMDDPTAADRLFIAAPDLGLEQAKIDSMLKCYMCGECALPHEPHEFCSKCHLACYCSRDCQKQHWKWRHKRECRPKEDFKPGDYACLDAKKVVNPAEYDDLAQHVGVGHGIWLIVGVLASYDDGHNVRVTMDGRDATSKVFGREVLCRLPPSSPDFNPQKLPLTPK
;
A
#
# COMPACT_ATOMS: atom_id res chain seq x y z
N MET A 1 -19.62 -7.02 -51.41
CA MET A 1 -18.59 -5.99 -51.15
C MET A 1 -19.27 -4.82 -50.48
N VAL A 2 -19.20 -4.77 -49.16
CA VAL A 2 -19.70 -3.63 -48.37
C VAL A 2 -18.58 -2.61 -48.37
N LYS A 3 -18.81 -1.44 -48.96
CA LYS A 3 -17.89 -0.31 -48.87
C LYS A 3 -18.03 0.28 -47.47
N TYR A 4 -16.94 0.30 -46.72
CA TYR A 4 -16.85 1.10 -45.50
C TYR A 4 -16.53 2.52 -45.94
N ASP A 5 -17.41 3.47 -45.60
CA ASP A 5 -17.11 4.89 -45.70
C ASP A 5 -16.17 5.25 -44.54
N GLU A 6 -14.93 5.61 -44.90
CA GLU A 6 -13.95 6.21 -43.99
C GLU A 6 -14.49 7.59 -43.60
N THR A 7 -14.97 7.72 -42.36
CA THR A 7 -15.33 9.02 -41.79
C THR A 7 -14.05 9.58 -41.17
N GLU A 8 -13.51 10.64 -41.79
CA GLU A 8 -12.28 11.35 -41.41
C GLU A 8 -12.45 12.30 -40.20
N ASP A 9 -13.51 12.18 -39.42
CA ASP A 9 -13.83 13.13 -38.34
C ASP A 9 -13.76 12.43 -36.98
N ASP A 10 -12.56 12.30 -36.44
CA ASP A 10 -12.25 12.30 -34.99
C ASP A 10 -10.71 12.32 -34.84
N GLU A 11 -10.06 13.42 -35.24
CA GLU A 11 -8.74 13.77 -34.70
C GLU A 11 -8.90 14.04 -33.20
N GLU A 12 -8.94 12.96 -32.40
CA GLU A 12 -8.97 13.00 -30.95
C GLU A 12 -7.78 13.84 -30.47
N ASN A 13 -8.10 15.01 -29.91
CA ASN A 13 -7.14 15.88 -29.27
C ASN A 13 -6.33 15.02 -28.26
N PRO A 14 -5.01 14.88 -28.43
CA PRO A 14 -4.23 13.99 -27.59
C PRO A 14 -4.43 14.37 -26.12
N PRO A 15 -4.65 13.40 -25.22
CA PRO A 15 -4.98 13.68 -23.83
C PRO A 15 -3.91 14.59 -23.21
N ASP A 16 -4.33 15.57 -22.41
CA ASP A 16 -3.39 16.52 -21.78
C ASP A 16 -2.52 15.80 -20.73
N TYR A 17 -1.36 15.32 -21.19
CA TYR A 17 -0.37 14.63 -20.36
C TYR A 17 0.30 15.54 -19.33
N ARG A 18 0.12 16.87 -19.38
CA ARG A 18 0.70 17.77 -18.36
C ARG A 18 -0.04 17.63 -17.03
N GLY A 19 -1.38 17.56 -17.07
CA GLY A 19 -2.19 17.32 -15.88
C GLY A 19 -1.87 15.98 -15.21
N MET A 20 -1.71 14.92 -16.00
CA MET A 20 -1.36 13.59 -15.46
C MET A 20 -0.01 13.56 -14.75
N ARG A 21 1.01 14.25 -15.28
CA ARG A 21 2.33 14.31 -14.62
C ARG A 21 2.27 15.04 -13.28
N GLN A 22 1.51 16.12 -13.17
CA GLN A 22 1.34 16.83 -11.90
C GLN A 22 0.61 15.96 -10.87
N LEU A 23 -0.46 15.27 -11.27
CA LEU A 23 -1.18 14.33 -10.41
C LEU A 23 -0.28 13.17 -9.94
N GLN A 24 0.53 12.62 -10.84
CA GLN A 24 1.46 11.55 -10.49
C GLN A 24 2.53 12.02 -9.49
N GLN A 25 3.06 13.24 -9.66
CA GLN A 25 4.02 13.83 -8.72
C GLN A 25 3.39 14.10 -7.35
N GLN A 26 2.15 14.61 -7.32
CA GLN A 26 1.40 14.80 -6.07
C GLN A 26 1.17 13.48 -5.35
N TYR A 27 0.79 12.43 -6.09
CA TYR A 27 0.59 11.10 -5.55
C TYR A 27 1.89 10.52 -4.98
N GLN A 28 2.99 10.62 -5.71
CA GLN A 28 4.31 10.17 -5.27
C GLN A 28 4.75 10.89 -3.99
N TRP A 29 4.61 12.21 -3.93
CA TRP A 29 4.99 12.98 -2.75
C TRP A 29 4.13 12.64 -1.52
N SER A 30 2.83 12.37 -1.74
CA SER A 30 1.95 11.92 -0.66
C SER A 30 2.41 10.59 -0.06
N HIS A 31 2.85 9.65 -0.89
CA HIS A 31 3.44 8.38 -0.45
C HIS A 31 4.77 8.55 0.26
N GLU A 32 5.68 9.36 -0.27
CA GLU A 32 6.96 9.65 0.40
C GLU A 32 6.74 10.25 1.80
N CYS A 33 5.74 11.13 1.95
CA CYS A 33 5.35 11.67 3.25
C CYS A 33 4.75 10.60 4.18
N LEU A 34 3.93 9.68 3.66
CA LEU A 34 3.40 8.55 4.43
C LEU A 34 4.52 7.66 4.99
N ASP A 35 5.46 7.26 4.13
CA ASP A 35 6.58 6.39 4.51
C ASP A 35 7.50 7.07 5.52
N ALA A 36 7.82 8.35 5.28
CA ALA A 36 8.60 9.14 6.23
C ALA A 36 7.86 9.32 7.56
N GLY A 37 6.54 9.52 7.52
CA GLY A 37 5.68 9.62 8.70
C GLY A 37 5.70 8.33 9.52
N ALA A 38 5.55 7.18 8.87
CA ALA A 38 5.63 5.86 9.51
C ALA A 38 7.01 5.61 10.13
N ALA A 39 8.08 5.95 9.41
CA ALA A 39 9.44 5.84 9.93
C ALA A 39 9.70 6.78 11.13
N ALA A 40 9.12 7.98 11.13
CA ALA A 40 9.19 8.91 12.26
C ALA A 40 8.39 8.38 13.47
N TYR A 41 7.20 7.84 13.22
CA TYR A 41 6.34 7.25 14.26
C TYR A 41 7.01 6.07 14.95
N ALA A 42 7.60 5.14 14.18
CA ALA A 42 8.35 3.99 14.70
C ALA A 42 9.55 4.40 15.57
N LYS A 43 10.15 5.57 15.29
CA LYS A 43 11.24 6.15 16.09
C LYS A 43 10.75 7.01 17.27
N ARG A 44 9.45 6.96 17.59
CA ARG A 44 8.78 7.79 18.61
C ARG A 44 8.96 9.29 18.40
N LYS A 45 9.19 9.73 17.16
CA LYS A 45 9.25 11.15 16.79
C LYS A 45 7.86 11.65 16.39
N TYR A 46 6.91 11.59 17.34
CA TYR A 46 5.48 11.78 17.07
C TYR A 46 5.15 13.14 16.44
N ARG A 47 5.82 14.23 16.85
CA ARG A 47 5.64 15.54 16.21
C ARG A 47 5.94 15.51 14.72
N ALA A 48 7.10 14.97 14.35
CA ALA A 48 7.52 14.86 12.96
C ALA A 48 6.59 13.94 12.18
N ALA A 49 6.13 12.84 12.80
CA ALA A 49 5.16 11.94 12.19
C ALA A 49 3.83 12.65 11.89
N VAL A 50 3.26 13.38 12.86
CA VAL A 50 2.02 14.16 12.70
C VAL A 50 2.17 15.19 11.58
N ASP A 51 3.28 15.93 11.54
CA ASP A 51 3.55 16.91 10.48
C ASP A 51 3.61 16.25 9.09
N LEU A 52 4.25 15.08 8.98
CA LEU A 52 4.37 14.32 7.72
C LEU A 52 3.04 13.72 7.27
N TYR A 53 2.22 13.19 8.17
CA TYR A 53 0.89 12.69 7.83
C TYR A 53 -0.07 13.81 7.41
N ALA A 54 -0.02 14.95 8.09
CA ALA A 54 -0.79 16.13 7.67
C ALA A 54 -0.30 16.67 6.31
N ALA A 55 1.00 16.61 6.03
CA ALA A 55 1.54 16.96 4.71
C ALA A 55 1.08 15.97 3.63
N ALA A 56 1.15 14.66 3.89
CA ALA A 56 0.66 13.62 2.98
C ALA A 56 -0.80 13.86 2.59
N TYR A 57 -1.66 14.14 3.57
CA TYR A 57 -3.08 14.47 3.33
C TYR A 57 -3.26 15.72 2.44
N ARG A 58 -2.47 16.77 2.65
CA ARG A 58 -2.57 17.99 1.83
C ARG A 58 -2.07 17.78 0.41
N HIS A 59 -0.95 17.08 0.25
CA HIS A 59 -0.38 16.77 -1.06
C HIS A 59 -1.25 15.83 -1.87
N SER A 60 -2.13 15.08 -1.20
CA SER A 60 -3.07 14.18 -1.86
C SER A 60 -4.22 14.89 -2.57
N GLY A 61 -4.24 16.23 -2.60
CA GLY A 61 -5.30 17.04 -3.21
C GLY A 61 -6.45 17.39 -2.26
N GLY A 62 -6.27 17.24 -0.94
CA GLY A 62 -7.33 17.47 0.04
C GLY A 62 -8.58 16.66 -0.31
N SER A 63 -9.79 17.17 0.00
CA SER A 63 -11.07 16.49 -0.29
C SER A 63 -11.25 16.01 -1.71
N SER A 64 -10.76 16.79 -2.67
CA SER A 64 -10.90 16.49 -4.09
C SER A 64 -10.00 15.36 -4.58
N GLY A 65 -9.09 14.88 -3.72
CA GLY A 65 -8.11 13.85 -4.06
C GLY A 65 -8.68 12.44 -4.10
N SER A 66 -8.32 11.67 -5.15
CA SER A 66 -8.59 10.23 -5.28
C SER A 66 -7.64 9.34 -4.44
N PHE A 67 -6.91 9.94 -3.50
CA PHE A 67 -5.90 9.23 -2.72
C PHE A 67 -6.54 8.29 -1.70
N SER A 68 -6.25 7.00 -1.82
CA SER A 68 -6.92 5.95 -1.02
C SER A 68 -6.51 5.91 0.45
N PHE A 69 -5.44 6.63 0.84
CA PHE A 69 -4.88 6.61 2.20
C PHE A 69 -5.22 7.86 3.02
N ARG A 70 -6.24 8.63 2.62
CA ARG A 70 -6.60 9.88 3.30
C ARG A 70 -7.14 9.64 4.70
N TYR A 71 -8.06 8.68 4.86
CA TYR A 71 -8.51 8.24 6.18
C TYR A 71 -7.34 7.81 7.06
N TYR A 72 -6.40 7.02 6.52
CA TYR A 72 -5.20 6.62 7.23
C TYR A 72 -4.38 7.82 7.73
N CYS A 73 -4.14 8.84 6.90
CA CYS A 73 -3.44 10.06 7.33
C CYS A 73 -4.14 10.73 8.51
N VAL A 74 -5.48 10.86 8.45
CA VAL A 74 -6.28 11.47 9.52
C VAL A 74 -6.20 10.62 10.79
N VAL A 75 -6.28 9.29 10.68
CA VAL A 75 -6.12 8.36 11.81
C VAL A 75 -4.75 8.54 12.47
N MET A 76 -3.67 8.62 11.70
CA MET A 76 -2.32 8.74 12.26
C MET A 76 -2.08 10.11 12.90
N VAL A 77 -2.60 11.20 12.32
CA VAL A 77 -2.56 12.52 12.96
C VAL A 77 -3.32 12.49 14.28
N THR A 78 -4.56 11.98 14.27
CA THR A 78 -5.39 11.96 15.48
C THR A 78 -4.81 11.08 16.58
N ASN A 79 -4.28 9.89 16.25
CA ASN A 79 -3.59 9.03 17.23
C ASN A 79 -2.35 9.71 17.82
N GLY A 80 -1.53 10.34 16.98
CA GLY A 80 -0.37 11.10 17.44
C GLY A 80 -0.76 12.21 18.43
N LEU A 81 -1.92 12.83 18.26
CA LEU A 81 -2.40 13.90 19.14
C LEU A 81 -3.12 13.41 20.40
N THR A 82 -3.71 12.22 20.41
CA THR A 82 -4.50 11.73 21.55
C THR A 82 -3.80 10.69 22.42
N GLN A 83 -2.92 9.88 21.84
CA GLN A 83 -2.30 8.75 22.55
C GLN A 83 -0.89 9.06 23.06
N THR A 84 -0.31 10.15 22.60
CA THR A 84 1.04 10.56 23.00
C THR A 84 0.95 11.81 23.86
N ASP A 85 1.95 12.08 24.70
CA ASP A 85 2.05 13.32 25.50
C ASP A 85 2.31 14.58 24.64
N LEU A 86 1.85 14.56 23.39
CA LEU A 86 2.08 15.59 22.40
C LEU A 86 0.99 16.65 22.49
N ASN A 87 1.34 17.81 23.02
CA ASN A 87 0.44 18.96 23.05
C ASN A 87 0.05 19.40 21.63
N ALA A 88 -1.24 19.42 21.32
CA ALA A 88 -1.72 19.92 20.03
C ALA A 88 -1.33 21.39 19.81
N THR A 89 -0.77 21.69 18.65
CA THR A 89 -0.42 23.06 18.23
C THR A 89 -1.62 23.72 17.54
N GLU A 90 -1.59 25.04 17.38
CA GLU A 90 -2.62 25.76 16.61
C GLU A 90 -2.72 25.25 15.15
N LYS A 91 -1.59 24.85 14.56
CA LYS A 91 -1.53 24.24 13.22
C LYS A 91 -2.30 22.91 13.17
N ASP A 92 -2.19 22.10 14.21
CA ASP A 92 -2.91 20.81 14.30
C ASP A 92 -4.41 21.04 14.43
N ILE A 93 -4.83 21.95 15.31
CA ILE A 93 -6.24 22.32 15.49
C ILE A 93 -6.82 22.90 14.19
N ARG A 94 -6.06 23.72 13.47
CA ARG A 94 -6.47 24.26 12.16
C ARG A 94 -6.64 23.15 11.14
N PHE A 95 -5.69 22.22 11.03
CA PHE A 95 -5.80 21.05 10.15
C PHE A 95 -7.04 20.23 10.46
N LEU A 96 -7.30 19.93 11.74
CA LEU A 96 -8.50 19.18 12.14
C LEU A 96 -9.78 19.95 11.77
N LYS A 97 -9.83 21.27 11.98
CA LYS A 97 -10.99 22.08 11.57
C LYS A 97 -11.20 22.09 10.05
N GLU A 98 -10.11 22.13 9.26
CA GLU A 98 -10.17 22.01 7.80
C GLU A 98 -10.81 20.67 7.39
N VAL A 99 -10.35 19.55 7.95
CA VAL A 99 -10.90 18.21 7.65
C VAL A 99 -12.38 18.09 8.08
N LEU A 100 -12.75 18.67 9.22
CA LEU A 100 -14.13 18.61 9.71
C LEU A 100 -15.11 19.43 8.85
N ALA A 101 -14.68 20.61 8.41
CA ALA A 101 -15.46 21.54 7.60
C ALA A 101 -15.68 21.03 6.17
N ASP A 102 -14.86 20.09 5.71
CA ASP A 102 -14.91 19.57 4.36
C ASP A 102 -16.06 18.57 4.14
N GLU A 103 -17.05 18.94 3.34
CA GLU A 103 -18.23 18.09 3.09
C GLU A 103 -17.94 16.92 2.14
N ASN A 104 -16.88 17.03 1.35
CA ASN A 104 -16.45 15.99 0.41
C ASN A 104 -15.52 14.97 1.07
N GLU A 105 -15.11 15.21 2.32
CA GLU A 105 -14.33 14.27 3.11
C GLU A 105 -15.17 13.05 3.53
N GLU A 106 -14.51 11.91 3.69
CA GLU A 106 -15.14 10.70 4.19
C GLU A 106 -15.76 10.92 5.57
N HIS A 107 -16.98 10.42 5.79
CA HIS A 107 -17.69 10.64 7.05
C HIS A 107 -16.92 10.08 8.25
N ALA A 108 -16.23 8.95 8.07
CA ALA A 108 -15.37 8.36 9.09
C ALA A 108 -14.23 9.30 9.51
N SER A 109 -13.58 9.99 8.57
CA SER A 109 -12.55 11.00 8.86
C SER A 109 -13.14 12.15 9.68
N ARG A 110 -14.28 12.70 9.22
CA ARG A 110 -14.92 13.87 9.85
C ARG A 110 -15.40 13.56 11.28
N VAL A 111 -16.05 12.41 11.49
CA VAL A 111 -16.51 11.98 12.82
C VAL A 111 -15.31 11.80 13.75
N ARG A 112 -14.23 11.14 13.30
CA ARG A 112 -13.02 10.95 14.11
C ARG A 112 -12.40 12.27 14.53
N VAL A 113 -12.27 13.20 13.58
CA VAL A 113 -11.73 14.53 13.82
C VAL A 113 -12.59 15.32 14.79
N ALA A 114 -13.92 15.25 14.68
CA ALA A 114 -14.84 15.88 15.61
C ALA A 114 -14.68 15.33 17.03
N VAL A 115 -14.53 14.01 17.19
CA VAL A 115 -14.25 13.38 18.50
C VAL A 115 -12.95 13.89 19.10
N VAL A 116 -11.88 13.94 18.29
CA VAL A 116 -10.55 14.37 18.73
C VAL A 116 -10.52 15.86 19.06
N LEU A 117 -11.15 16.72 18.26
CA LEU A 117 -11.33 18.14 18.59
C LEU A 117 -12.12 18.31 19.90
N GLY A 118 -13.11 17.45 20.14
CA GLY A 118 -13.83 17.39 21.40
C GLY A 118 -12.91 17.08 22.58
N ALA A 119 -12.03 16.09 22.43
CA ALA A 119 -11.06 15.69 23.46
C ALA A 119 -9.95 16.72 23.70
N LEU A 120 -9.52 17.43 22.66
CA LEU A 120 -8.44 18.44 22.73
C LEU A 120 -8.93 19.84 23.15
N ALA A 121 -10.25 20.07 23.20
CA ALA A 121 -10.80 21.38 23.52
C ALA A 121 -10.45 21.81 24.96
N THR A 122 -9.98 23.05 25.11
CA THR A 122 -9.61 23.63 26.41
C THR A 122 -10.80 24.11 27.23
N ASN A 123 -11.97 24.27 26.60
CA ASN A 123 -13.21 24.63 27.27
C ASN A 123 -14.32 23.61 26.99
N ILE A 124 -15.22 23.46 27.96
CA ILE A 124 -16.30 22.47 27.94
C ILE A 124 -17.26 22.73 26.78
N THR A 125 -17.55 24.00 26.45
CA THR A 125 -18.50 24.36 25.40
C THR A 125 -18.04 23.87 24.02
N ASP A 126 -16.77 24.10 23.68
CA ASP A 126 -16.17 23.63 22.43
C ASP A 126 -16.09 22.11 22.42
N SER A 127 -15.76 21.49 23.55
CA SER A 127 -15.74 20.02 23.67
C SER A 127 -17.10 19.42 23.34
N VAL A 128 -18.16 19.89 24.01
CA VAL A 128 -19.54 19.44 23.78
C VAL A 128 -19.99 19.74 22.36
N THR A 129 -19.64 20.90 21.81
CA THR A 129 -20.02 21.29 20.44
C THR A 129 -19.43 20.34 19.40
N ASN A 130 -18.13 20.04 19.49
CA ASN A 130 -17.48 19.11 18.56
C ASN A 130 -17.98 17.67 18.71
N LEU A 131 -18.22 17.20 19.95
CA LEU A 131 -18.76 15.86 20.19
C LEU A 131 -20.19 15.71 19.67
N ARG A 132 -21.05 16.73 19.82
CA ARG A 132 -22.38 16.74 19.20
C ARG A 132 -22.30 16.74 17.68
N ARG A 133 -21.34 17.49 17.11
CA ARG A 133 -21.11 17.48 15.66
C ARG A 133 -20.71 16.10 15.15
N ALA A 134 -19.90 15.35 15.91
CA ALA A 134 -19.57 13.96 15.59
C ALA A 134 -20.83 13.07 15.50
N LEU A 135 -21.74 13.21 16.48
CA LEU A 135 -23.01 12.48 16.51
C LEU A 135 -23.93 12.88 15.35
N GLU A 136 -24.03 14.17 15.05
CA GLU A 136 -24.83 14.68 13.94
C GLU A 136 -24.36 14.07 12.59
N ILE A 137 -23.05 14.11 12.32
CA ILE A 137 -22.48 13.52 11.09
C ILE A 137 -22.74 12.01 11.03
N SER A 138 -22.70 11.32 12.18
CA SER A 138 -22.93 9.87 12.22
C SER A 138 -24.35 9.47 11.82
N VAL A 139 -25.35 10.28 12.16
CA VAL A 139 -26.77 9.98 11.85
C VAL A 139 -27.19 10.43 10.46
N THR A 140 -26.45 11.34 9.82
CA THR A 140 -26.75 11.84 8.47
C THR A 140 -26.20 10.94 7.36
N MET A 141 -25.45 9.89 7.68
CA MET A 141 -24.88 8.99 6.68
C MET A 141 -25.95 8.20 5.91
N SER A 142 -25.89 8.27 4.59
CA SER A 142 -26.72 7.42 3.72
C SER A 142 -26.30 5.94 3.83
N LYS A 143 -27.20 5.04 3.43
CA LYS A 143 -26.90 3.59 3.40
C LYS A 143 -25.67 3.29 2.55
N ASP A 144 -25.57 3.88 1.36
CA ASP A 144 -24.44 3.68 0.45
C ASP A 144 -23.12 4.19 1.06
N GLN A 145 -23.16 5.33 1.77
CA GLN A 145 -22.00 5.84 2.51
C GLN A 145 -21.58 4.91 3.64
N ARG A 146 -22.53 4.29 4.37
CA ARG A 146 -22.22 3.33 5.44
C ARG A 146 -21.58 2.05 4.90
N GLU A 147 -22.01 1.60 3.72
CA GLU A 147 -21.49 0.40 3.05
C GLU A 147 -20.15 0.64 2.33
N ALA A 148 -19.81 1.91 2.05
CA ALA A 148 -18.52 2.29 1.49
C ALA A 148 -17.36 1.81 2.36
N ARG A 149 -16.26 1.41 1.72
CA ARG A 149 -15.07 0.89 2.40
C ARG A 149 -13.97 1.94 2.42
N VAL A 150 -13.31 2.06 3.56
CA VAL A 150 -12.14 2.92 3.75
C VAL A 150 -10.94 2.07 4.10
N VAL A 151 -9.78 2.48 3.60
CA VAL A 151 -8.51 1.83 3.91
C VAL A 151 -7.93 2.52 5.15
N GLY A 152 -7.74 1.75 6.21
CA GLY A 152 -7.15 2.22 7.45
C GLY A 152 -6.42 1.10 8.17
N PRO A 153 -5.78 1.39 9.31
CA PRO A 153 -5.24 0.33 10.14
C PRO A 153 -6.38 -0.54 10.68
N ASP A 154 -6.11 -1.83 10.90
CA ASP A 154 -7.09 -2.74 11.49
C ASP A 154 -7.53 -2.19 12.87
N PRO A 155 -8.82 -1.90 13.08
CA PRO A 155 -9.31 -1.40 14.36
C PRO A 155 -9.10 -2.37 15.52
N LYS A 156 -8.78 -3.64 15.26
CA LYS A 156 -8.50 -4.67 16.27
C LYS A 156 -7.04 -4.70 16.71
N GLU A 157 -6.12 -4.11 15.94
CA GLU A 157 -4.72 -4.06 16.35
C GLU A 157 -4.54 -2.99 17.44
N ASP A 158 -3.88 -3.37 18.54
CA ASP A 158 -3.53 -2.43 19.61
C ASP A 158 -2.72 -1.27 19.03
N ALA A 159 -3.11 -0.03 19.33
CA ALA A 159 -2.39 1.15 18.86
C ALA A 159 -0.92 1.19 19.35
N ASP A 160 -0.62 0.52 20.46
CA ASP A 160 0.73 0.34 20.99
C ASP A 160 1.59 -0.63 20.16
N LYS A 161 0.97 -1.47 19.34
CA LYS A 161 1.62 -2.45 18.45
C LYS A 161 1.68 -1.98 17.00
N PHE A 162 1.55 -0.68 16.75
CA PHE A 162 1.71 -0.11 15.43
C PHE A 162 3.16 -0.30 14.95
N SER A 163 3.39 -1.44 14.29
CA SER A 163 4.68 -1.86 13.77
C SER A 163 4.71 -1.61 12.26
N GLN A 164 5.87 -1.80 11.62
CA GLN A 164 5.97 -1.75 10.16
C GLN A 164 5.07 -2.79 9.46
N GLU A 165 4.49 -3.74 10.20
CA GLU A 165 3.64 -4.80 9.69
C GLU A 165 2.13 -4.54 9.90
N THR A 166 1.74 -3.35 10.38
CA THR A 166 0.32 -3.03 10.57
C THR A 166 -0.46 -3.29 9.28
N SER A 167 -1.37 -4.26 9.35
CA SER A 167 -2.16 -4.68 8.20
C SER A 167 -3.15 -3.58 7.85
N MET A 168 -3.10 -3.12 6.60
CA MET A 168 -4.08 -2.18 6.07
C MET A 168 -5.35 -2.94 5.71
N VAL A 169 -6.43 -2.69 6.46
CA VAL A 169 -7.70 -3.40 6.28
C VAL A 169 -8.73 -2.44 5.69
N GLN A 170 -9.51 -2.97 4.75
CA GLN A 170 -10.70 -2.29 4.25
C GLN A 170 -11.86 -2.51 5.19
N THR A 171 -12.29 -1.46 5.87
CA THR A 171 -13.42 -1.50 6.81
C THR A 171 -14.59 -0.69 6.27
N GLN A 172 -15.82 -1.15 6.51
CA GLN A 172 -17.02 -0.38 6.18
C GLN A 172 -17.07 0.90 7.03
N GLN A 173 -17.35 2.04 6.40
CA GLN A 173 -17.43 3.33 7.10
C GLN A 173 -18.47 3.30 8.23
N GLY A 174 -19.61 2.65 8.01
CA GLY A 174 -20.67 2.55 9.02
C GLY A 174 -20.18 1.98 10.34
N VAL A 175 -19.39 0.90 10.29
CA VAL A 175 -18.86 0.23 11.50
C VAL A 175 -17.91 1.16 12.26
N LEU A 176 -17.03 1.86 11.55
CA LEU A 176 -16.09 2.81 12.16
C LEU A 176 -16.82 4.02 12.75
N VAL A 177 -17.80 4.57 12.02
CA VAL A 177 -18.58 5.72 12.47
C VAL A 177 -19.44 5.38 13.68
N ASP A 178 -20.04 4.19 13.74
CA ASP A 178 -20.82 3.75 14.90
C ASP A 178 -19.93 3.63 16.15
N ALA A 179 -18.71 3.10 16.01
CA ALA A 179 -17.74 3.01 17.10
C ALA A 179 -17.29 4.41 17.59
N LEU A 180 -16.95 5.31 16.67
CA LEU A 180 -16.56 6.68 17.00
C LEU A 180 -17.72 7.49 17.59
N ALA A 181 -18.95 7.26 17.13
CA ALA A 181 -20.14 7.86 17.71
C ALA A 181 -20.39 7.36 19.14
N GLN A 182 -20.06 6.10 19.42
CA GLN A 182 -20.11 5.59 20.79
C GLN A 182 -19.06 6.24 21.68
N GLU A 183 -17.82 6.38 21.20
CA GLU A 183 -16.75 7.11 21.89
C GLU A 183 -17.18 8.56 22.20
N ALA A 184 -17.82 9.23 21.24
CA ALA A 184 -18.34 10.58 21.43
C ALA A 184 -19.39 10.65 22.55
N ARG A 185 -20.31 9.68 22.61
CA ARG A 185 -21.32 9.57 23.68
C ARG A 185 -20.68 9.34 25.04
N ASP A 186 -19.67 8.49 25.10
CA ASP A 186 -18.94 8.21 26.34
C ASP A 186 -18.23 9.46 26.85
N HIS A 187 -17.60 10.24 25.95
CA HIS A 187 -16.97 11.52 26.30
C HIS A 187 -17.99 12.55 26.77
N LEU A 188 -19.13 12.70 26.09
CA LEU A 188 -20.20 13.60 26.52
C LEU A 188 -20.74 13.22 27.91
N THR A 189 -20.90 11.91 28.17
CA THR A 189 -21.36 11.41 29.47
C THR A 189 -20.36 11.73 30.59
N ARG A 190 -19.05 11.65 30.32
CA ARG A 190 -18.01 12.03 31.29
C ARG A 190 -18.02 13.53 31.60
N ILE A 191 -18.25 14.38 30.58
CA ILE A 191 -18.19 15.84 30.72
C ILE A 191 -19.44 16.41 31.38
N VAL A 192 -20.63 15.96 30.95
CA VAL A 192 -21.92 16.52 31.35
C VAL A 192 -22.60 15.71 32.46
N GLY A 193 -22.11 14.49 32.74
CA GLY A 193 -22.72 13.58 33.70
C GLY A 193 -23.87 12.75 33.09
N ALA A 194 -24.59 12.02 33.95
CA ALA A 194 -25.68 11.13 33.54
C ALA A 194 -26.86 11.87 32.86
N ASP A 195 -26.99 13.17 33.12
CA ASP A 195 -28.01 14.05 32.54
C ASP A 195 -27.77 14.33 31.04
N ALA A 196 -26.62 13.89 30.49
CA ALA A 196 -26.34 13.93 29.05
C ALA A 196 -27.35 13.13 28.21
N LYS A 197 -28.19 12.27 28.82
CA LYS A 197 -29.26 11.55 28.11
C LYS A 197 -30.28 12.48 27.44
N GLU A 198 -30.48 13.69 27.96
CA GLU A 198 -31.32 14.70 27.30
C GLU A 198 -30.66 15.36 26.09
N LEU A 199 -29.35 15.15 25.90
CA LEU A 199 -28.57 15.65 24.77
C LEU A 199 -28.51 14.66 23.60
N GLN A 200 -29.38 13.64 23.58
CA GLN A 200 -29.60 12.88 22.36
C GLN A 200 -29.94 13.88 21.26
N VAL A 201 -29.03 13.99 20.27
CA VAL A 201 -29.33 14.68 19.01
C VAL A 201 -30.63 14.05 18.57
N LYS A 202 -31.73 14.82 18.60
CA LYS A 202 -32.98 14.39 18.01
C LYS A 202 -32.61 14.07 16.58
N VAL A 203 -32.49 12.79 16.28
CA VAL A 203 -32.39 12.32 14.90
C VAL A 203 -33.55 13.03 14.23
N PRO A 204 -33.30 13.94 13.27
CA PRO A 204 -34.39 14.62 12.60
C PRO A 204 -35.33 13.50 12.19
N GLU A 205 -36.54 13.47 12.74
CA GLU A 205 -37.55 12.53 12.28
C GLU A 205 -37.63 12.81 10.79
N LEU A 206 -37.10 11.88 9.99
CA LEU A 206 -37.23 11.94 8.54
C LEU A 206 -38.72 12.20 8.35
N PRO A 207 -39.10 13.31 7.69
CA PRO A 207 -40.51 13.64 7.54
C PRO A 207 -41.19 12.36 7.07
N PRO A 208 -42.27 11.92 7.75
CA PRO A 208 -42.94 10.68 7.41
C PRO A 208 -43.11 10.69 5.89
N PRO A 209 -42.72 9.60 5.19
CA PRO A 209 -42.67 9.58 3.74
C PRO A 209 -43.95 10.21 3.26
N ALA A 210 -43.83 11.33 2.54
CA ALA A 210 -44.98 12.17 2.21
C ALA A 210 -46.07 11.22 1.71
N PRO A 211 -47.29 11.24 2.30
CA PRO A 211 -48.37 10.40 1.82
C PRO A 211 -48.40 10.58 0.30
N PRO A 212 -48.38 9.50 -0.50
CA PRO A 212 -48.12 9.58 -1.93
C PRO A 212 -48.92 10.75 -2.48
N SER A 213 -48.19 11.82 -2.79
CA SER A 213 -48.82 13.06 -3.21
C SER A 213 -49.49 12.73 -4.53
N ILE A 214 -50.82 12.67 -4.50
CA ILE A 214 -51.66 12.54 -5.70
C ILE A 214 -51.53 13.79 -6.59
N CYS A 215 -50.70 14.75 -6.20
CA CYS A 215 -50.18 15.76 -7.10
C CYS A 215 -48.81 15.27 -7.59
N ASP A 216 -48.83 14.60 -8.74
CA ASP A 216 -47.67 14.45 -9.59
C ASP A 216 -46.93 15.79 -9.67
N PRO A 217 -45.59 15.82 -9.61
CA PRO A 217 -44.85 17.03 -9.95
C PRO A 217 -45.39 17.53 -11.29
N PRO A 218 -45.59 18.86 -11.50
CA PRO A 218 -45.99 19.39 -12.78
C PRO A 218 -45.03 18.80 -13.81
N GLY A 219 -45.57 17.89 -14.62
CA GLY A 219 -44.74 17.13 -15.54
C GLY A 219 -43.97 18.10 -16.44
N PRO A 220 -42.88 17.63 -17.06
CA PRO A 220 -42.17 18.43 -18.05
C PRO A 220 -43.19 19.08 -18.98
N ALA A 221 -42.97 20.37 -19.28
CA ALA A 221 -43.86 21.17 -20.10
C ALA A 221 -44.30 20.33 -21.32
N PRO A 222 -45.56 20.44 -21.79
CA PRO A 222 -46.11 19.54 -22.81
C PRO A 222 -45.23 19.37 -24.07
N GLU A 223 -44.36 20.33 -24.36
CA GLU A 223 -43.40 20.30 -25.46
C GLU A 223 -42.24 19.30 -25.29
N GLU A 224 -41.90 18.88 -24.07
CA GLU A 224 -40.76 17.98 -23.81
C GLU A 224 -41.16 16.49 -23.64
N ARG A 225 -42.46 16.16 -23.67
CA ARG A 225 -42.85 14.75 -23.64
C ARG A 225 -42.54 14.08 -24.98
N PRO A 226 -41.79 12.97 -24.99
CA PRO A 226 -41.63 12.20 -26.21
C PRO A 226 -43.03 11.82 -26.74
N PRO A 227 -43.30 12.00 -28.03
CA PRO A 227 -44.61 11.75 -28.61
C PRO A 227 -45.02 10.30 -28.30
N ALA A 228 -46.28 10.11 -27.89
CA ALA A 228 -46.80 8.79 -27.62
C ALA A 228 -46.60 7.89 -28.86
N PRO A 229 -46.13 6.64 -28.69
CA PRO A 229 -45.91 5.73 -29.80
C PRO A 229 -47.22 5.54 -30.57
N LYS A 230 -47.18 5.78 -31.88
CA LYS A 230 -48.36 5.81 -32.76
C LYS A 230 -48.78 4.40 -33.20
N SER A 231 -47.97 3.37 -32.93
CA SER A 231 -48.26 2.00 -33.33
C SER A 231 -47.68 0.94 -32.39
N GLU A 232 -48.32 -0.23 -32.35
CA GLU A 232 -47.83 -1.41 -31.63
C GLU A 232 -46.42 -1.84 -32.09
N LYS A 233 -46.09 -1.59 -33.37
CA LYS A 233 -44.75 -1.86 -33.92
C LYS A 233 -43.67 -0.98 -33.28
N GLU A 234 -43.97 0.30 -33.02
CA GLU A 234 -43.06 1.21 -32.33
C GLU A 234 -42.85 0.82 -30.87
N VAL A 235 -43.91 0.40 -30.17
CA VAL A 235 -43.81 -0.12 -28.80
C VAL A 235 -42.88 -1.33 -28.72
N LYS A 236 -43.04 -2.30 -29.64
CA LYS A 236 -42.15 -3.47 -29.72
C LYS A 236 -40.69 -3.09 -30.04
N LYS A 237 -40.48 -2.08 -30.90
CA LYS A 237 -39.14 -1.58 -31.23
C LYS A 237 -38.47 -0.92 -30.01
N MET A 238 -39.19 -0.08 -29.28
CA MET A 238 -38.67 0.58 -28.07
C MET A 238 -38.36 -0.44 -26.95
N ALA A 239 -39.21 -1.44 -26.75
CA ALA A 239 -38.95 -2.51 -25.77
C ALA A 239 -37.68 -3.32 -26.13
N LYS A 240 -37.47 -3.59 -27.43
CA LYS A 240 -36.25 -4.26 -27.90
C LYS A 240 -35.00 -3.41 -27.68
N GLU A 241 -35.08 -2.10 -27.92
CA GLU A 241 -33.95 -1.18 -27.71
C GLU A 241 -33.63 -1.01 -26.23
N LYS A 242 -34.65 -0.87 -25.37
CA LYS A 242 -34.46 -0.81 -23.91
C LYS A 242 -33.75 -2.07 -23.38
N LYS A 243 -34.17 -3.25 -23.83
CA LYS A 243 -33.52 -4.52 -23.46
C LYS A 243 -32.07 -4.58 -23.94
N LYS A 244 -31.76 -4.01 -25.11
CA LYS A 244 -30.39 -3.91 -25.64
C LYS A 244 -29.54 -2.95 -24.81
N GLN A 245 -30.09 -1.79 -24.39
CA GLN A 245 -29.40 -0.84 -23.52
C GLN A 245 -29.12 -1.43 -22.13
N GLU A 246 -30.08 -2.14 -21.54
CA GLU A 246 -29.90 -2.84 -20.26
C GLU A 246 -28.80 -3.92 -20.36
N ALA A 247 -28.78 -4.70 -21.45
CA ALA A 247 -27.73 -5.69 -21.69
C ALA A 247 -26.34 -5.06 -21.89
N LEU A 248 -26.26 -3.91 -22.57
CA LEU A 248 -25.01 -3.16 -22.75
C LEU A 248 -24.48 -2.63 -21.41
N LEU A 249 -25.36 -2.07 -20.57
CA LEU A 249 -24.99 -1.59 -19.25
C LEU A 249 -24.49 -2.71 -18.34
N GLU A 250 -25.12 -3.89 -18.38
CA GLU A 250 -24.66 -5.04 -17.61
C GLU A 250 -23.31 -5.57 -18.11
N ALA A 251 -23.09 -5.59 -19.43
CA ALA A 251 -21.80 -5.94 -20.03
C ALA A 251 -20.67 -4.97 -19.61
N GLN A 252 -20.94 -3.66 -19.55
CA GLN A 252 -20.00 -2.65 -19.07
C GLN A 252 -19.66 -2.86 -17.58
N LYS A 253 -20.66 -3.14 -16.75
CA LYS A 253 -20.44 -3.47 -15.32
C LYS A 253 -19.57 -4.71 -15.16
N GLU A 254 -19.81 -5.75 -15.95
CA GLU A 254 -19.02 -6.98 -15.91
C GLU A 254 -17.58 -6.77 -16.39
N ALA A 255 -17.37 -5.96 -17.45
CA ALA A 255 -16.03 -5.56 -17.88
C ALA A 255 -15.27 -4.81 -16.76
N ALA A 256 -15.92 -3.87 -16.07
CA ALA A 256 -15.35 -3.14 -14.94
C ALA A 256 -15.07 -4.05 -13.72
N ARG A 257 -15.83 -5.14 -13.53
CA ARG A 257 -15.52 -6.17 -12.51
C ARG A 257 -14.28 -6.97 -12.89
N ARG A 258 -14.14 -7.38 -14.15
CA ARG A 258 -12.97 -8.11 -14.66
C ARG A 258 -11.71 -7.28 -14.57
N GLU A 259 -11.77 -6.01 -14.96
CA GLU A 259 -10.64 -5.09 -14.86
C GLU A 259 -10.18 -4.92 -13.40
N ARG A 260 -11.12 -4.69 -12.46
CA ARG A 260 -10.80 -4.65 -11.02
C ARG A 260 -10.27 -5.96 -10.47
N ALA A 261 -10.65 -7.11 -11.03
CA ALA A 261 -10.08 -8.40 -10.65
C ALA A 261 -8.63 -8.54 -11.15
N LEU A 262 -8.34 -8.13 -12.40
CA LEU A 262 -7.00 -8.14 -12.96
C LEU A 262 -6.05 -7.19 -12.22
N VAL A 263 -6.51 -5.98 -11.90
CA VAL A 263 -5.74 -5.01 -11.10
C VAL A 263 -5.42 -5.60 -9.73
N ARG A 264 -6.41 -6.17 -9.03
CA ARG A 264 -6.18 -6.88 -7.75
C ARG A 264 -5.19 -8.04 -7.88
N GLY A 265 -5.25 -8.81 -8.97
CA GLY A 265 -4.29 -9.87 -9.26
C GLY A 265 -2.86 -9.34 -9.40
N ARG A 266 -2.66 -8.21 -10.10
CA ARG A 266 -1.33 -7.58 -10.24
C ARG A 266 -0.77 -7.09 -8.90
N TYR A 267 -1.61 -6.45 -8.08
CA TYR A 267 -1.23 -5.99 -6.74
C TYR A 267 -0.88 -7.16 -5.82
N ALA A 268 -1.68 -8.23 -5.82
CA ALA A 268 -1.42 -9.42 -5.01
C ALA A 268 -0.12 -10.13 -5.40
N MET A 269 0.32 -9.99 -6.65
CA MET A 269 1.58 -10.54 -7.16
C MET A 269 2.77 -9.56 -7.05
N GLY A 270 2.60 -8.39 -6.43
CA GLY A 270 3.68 -7.42 -6.21
C GLY A 270 4.29 -6.86 -7.50
N MET A 271 3.54 -6.81 -8.60
CA MET A 271 4.08 -6.51 -9.94
C MET A 271 4.45 -5.04 -10.18
N ASP A 272 4.20 -4.16 -9.22
CA ASP A 272 4.54 -2.72 -9.32
C ASP A 272 5.90 -2.39 -8.66
N ASP A 273 6.57 -3.39 -8.06
CA ASP A 273 7.93 -3.26 -7.51
C ASP A 273 8.96 -3.86 -8.50
N PRO A 274 9.90 -3.07 -9.05
CA PRO A 274 10.94 -3.58 -9.94
C PRO A 274 11.83 -4.68 -9.32
N THR A 275 11.81 -4.84 -7.99
CA THR A 275 12.54 -5.91 -7.29
C THR A 275 11.76 -7.21 -7.12
N ALA A 276 10.45 -7.23 -7.43
CA ALA A 276 9.64 -8.45 -7.41
C ALA A 276 9.98 -9.41 -8.57
N ALA A 277 10.49 -8.87 -9.69
CA ALA A 277 10.99 -9.66 -10.82
C ALA A 277 12.20 -10.53 -10.42
N ASP A 278 13.05 -10.06 -9.50
CA ASP A 278 14.21 -10.79 -9.00
C ASP A 278 13.81 -11.95 -8.06
N ARG A 279 12.68 -11.84 -7.34
CA ARG A 279 12.17 -12.90 -6.45
C ARG A 279 11.53 -14.05 -7.22
N LEU A 280 10.94 -13.77 -8.39
CA LEU A 280 10.37 -14.80 -9.26
C LEU A 280 11.44 -15.78 -9.75
N PHE A 281 12.71 -15.35 -9.81
CA PHE A 281 13.83 -16.11 -10.35
C PHE A 281 14.29 -17.28 -9.47
N ILE A 282 14.03 -17.25 -8.15
CA ILE A 282 14.49 -18.28 -7.21
C ILE A 282 13.41 -19.35 -6.97
N ALA A 283 12.12 -19.00 -7.06
CA ALA A 283 11.00 -19.91 -6.78
C ALA A 283 10.31 -20.52 -8.01
N ALA A 284 10.66 -20.09 -9.24
CA ALA A 284 9.95 -20.48 -10.47
C ALA A 284 9.85 -21.99 -10.75
N PRO A 285 10.86 -22.85 -10.46
CA PRO A 285 10.73 -24.29 -10.68
C PRO A 285 9.66 -24.95 -9.81
N ASP A 286 9.42 -24.42 -8.61
CA ASP A 286 8.48 -24.99 -7.63
C ASP A 286 7.03 -24.50 -7.85
N LEU A 287 6.81 -23.48 -8.70
CA LEU A 287 5.50 -22.87 -8.97
C LEU A 287 4.81 -23.38 -10.24
N GLY A 288 5.40 -24.34 -10.96
CA GLY A 288 4.79 -24.93 -12.17
C GLY A 288 4.59 -23.94 -13.31
N LEU A 289 5.35 -22.83 -13.34
CA LEU A 289 5.32 -21.88 -14.44
C LEU A 289 6.04 -22.48 -15.65
N GLU A 290 5.36 -22.54 -16.79
CA GLU A 290 6.00 -23.00 -18.03
C GLU A 290 7.19 -22.11 -18.39
N GLN A 291 8.32 -22.71 -18.78
CA GLN A 291 9.57 -22.02 -19.12
C GLN A 291 9.36 -20.87 -20.13
N ALA A 292 8.45 -21.05 -21.10
CA ALA A 292 8.08 -20.02 -22.08
C ALA A 292 7.52 -18.73 -21.44
N LYS A 293 6.90 -18.83 -20.27
CA LYS A 293 6.34 -17.70 -19.52
C LYS A 293 7.42 -16.98 -18.70
N ILE A 294 8.42 -17.71 -18.20
CA ILE A 294 9.61 -17.14 -17.57
C ILE A 294 10.43 -16.39 -18.62
N ASP A 295 10.64 -17.01 -19.78
CA ASP A 295 11.37 -16.42 -20.91
C ASP A 295 10.66 -15.17 -21.46
N SER A 296 9.32 -15.14 -21.45
CA SER A 296 8.51 -13.96 -21.81
C SER A 296 8.64 -12.79 -20.84
N MET A 297 9.08 -13.03 -19.59
CA MET A 297 9.23 -12.01 -18.54
C MET A 297 10.64 -11.44 -18.46
N LEU A 298 11.62 -11.98 -19.19
CA LEU A 298 13.00 -11.49 -19.21
C LEU A 298 13.13 -10.31 -20.17
N LYS A 299 13.29 -9.11 -19.61
CA LYS A 299 13.62 -7.91 -20.38
C LYS A 299 15.11 -7.85 -20.66
N CYS A 300 15.48 -7.48 -21.88
CA CYS A 300 16.87 -7.21 -22.22
C CYS A 300 17.40 -6.02 -21.41
N TYR A 301 18.54 -6.18 -20.73
CA TYR A 301 19.15 -5.12 -19.92
C TYR A 301 19.63 -3.90 -20.71
N MET A 302 19.76 -4.02 -22.04
CA MET A 302 20.21 -2.93 -22.91
C MET A 302 19.04 -2.16 -23.53
N CYS A 303 18.12 -2.84 -24.22
CA CYS A 303 17.04 -2.19 -24.96
C CYS A 303 15.71 -2.13 -24.19
N GLY A 304 15.57 -2.89 -23.09
CA GLY A 304 14.34 -2.95 -22.30
C GLY A 304 13.19 -3.74 -22.95
N GLU A 305 13.35 -4.18 -24.20
CA GLU A 305 12.40 -5.03 -24.90
C GLU A 305 12.57 -6.50 -24.48
N CYS A 306 11.45 -7.23 -24.40
CA CYS A 306 11.49 -8.68 -24.22
C CYS A 306 12.00 -9.31 -25.51
N ALA A 307 12.89 -10.31 -25.44
CA ALA A 307 13.13 -11.10 -26.63
C ALA A 307 11.84 -11.80 -27.04
N LEU A 308 11.64 -11.97 -28.33
CA LEU A 308 10.49 -12.70 -28.84
C LEU A 308 10.49 -14.11 -28.22
N PRO A 309 9.33 -14.73 -27.95
CA PRO A 309 9.21 -16.00 -27.21
C PRO A 309 9.96 -17.21 -27.80
N HIS A 310 10.62 -17.06 -28.95
CA HIS A 310 11.24 -18.14 -29.71
C HIS A 310 12.76 -18.00 -29.87
N GLU A 311 13.38 -16.92 -29.37
CA GLU A 311 14.83 -16.78 -29.42
C GLU A 311 15.45 -17.03 -28.04
N PRO A 312 16.45 -17.93 -27.94
CA PRO A 312 17.11 -18.20 -26.67
C PRO A 312 17.86 -16.95 -26.22
N HIS A 313 17.58 -16.52 -24.99
CA HIS A 313 18.25 -15.38 -24.39
C HIS A 313 19.72 -15.72 -24.08
N GLU A 314 20.63 -14.78 -24.39
CA GLU A 314 22.02 -14.89 -23.99
C GLU A 314 22.22 -14.27 -22.61
N PHE A 315 22.66 -15.08 -21.63
CA PHE A 315 23.10 -14.57 -20.34
C PHE A 315 24.58 -14.14 -20.41
N CYS A 316 24.96 -13.16 -19.58
CA CYS A 316 26.38 -12.85 -19.41
C CYS A 316 27.13 -14.08 -18.91
N SER A 317 28.13 -14.56 -19.65
CA SER A 317 28.93 -15.75 -19.31
C SER A 317 29.76 -15.62 -18.03
N LYS A 318 29.90 -14.41 -17.48
CA LYS A 318 30.66 -14.16 -16.25
C LYS A 318 29.76 -14.12 -15.01
N CYS A 319 28.70 -13.32 -15.02
CA CYS A 319 27.82 -13.18 -13.84
C CYS A 319 26.56 -14.03 -13.89
N HIS A 320 26.10 -14.43 -15.09
CA HIS A 320 24.83 -15.12 -15.34
C HIS A 320 23.57 -14.37 -14.86
N LEU A 321 23.70 -13.10 -14.45
CA LEU A 321 22.59 -12.27 -13.95
C LEU A 321 21.95 -11.40 -15.05
N ALA A 322 22.77 -10.84 -15.94
CA ALA A 322 22.26 -9.98 -17.00
C ALA A 322 21.83 -10.80 -18.22
N CYS A 323 20.60 -10.55 -18.68
CA CYS A 323 19.97 -11.19 -19.82
C CYS A 323 19.90 -10.24 -21.03
N TYR A 324 20.16 -10.77 -22.23
CA TYR A 324 20.18 -9.99 -23.47
C TYR A 324 19.38 -10.70 -24.58
N CYS A 325 18.62 -9.92 -25.34
CA CYS A 325 17.94 -10.41 -26.55
C CYS A 325 18.92 -10.67 -27.72
N SER A 326 20.11 -10.06 -27.70
CA SER A 326 21.12 -10.27 -28.74
C SER A 326 22.54 -10.01 -28.24
N ARG A 327 23.51 -10.59 -28.95
CA ARG A 327 24.94 -10.38 -28.69
C ARG A 327 25.36 -8.92 -28.85
N ASP A 328 24.67 -8.15 -29.68
CA ASP A 328 24.97 -6.72 -29.85
C ASP A 328 24.45 -5.89 -28.68
N CYS A 329 23.27 -6.23 -28.13
CA CYS A 329 22.79 -5.67 -26.86
C CYS A 329 23.76 -5.97 -25.71
N GLN A 330 24.28 -7.20 -25.65
CA GLN A 330 25.31 -7.58 -24.68
C GLN A 330 26.58 -6.72 -24.83
N LYS A 331 27.12 -6.56 -26.05
CA LYS A 331 28.31 -5.73 -26.30
C LYS A 331 28.09 -4.26 -25.94
N GLN A 332 26.93 -3.70 -26.26
CA GLN A 332 26.60 -2.32 -25.94
C GLN A 332 26.50 -2.11 -24.42
N HIS A 333 25.74 -2.96 -23.72
CA HIS A 333 25.64 -2.90 -22.26
C HIS A 333 26.99 -3.14 -21.59
N TRP A 334 27.81 -4.05 -22.12
CA TRP A 334 29.18 -4.30 -21.68
C TRP A 334 30.03 -3.03 -21.71
N LYS A 335 30.07 -2.33 -22.85
CA LYS A 335 30.84 -1.10 -23.02
C LYS A 335 30.31 0.03 -22.14
N TRP A 336 29.00 0.15 -22.01
CA TRP A 336 28.36 1.29 -21.34
C TRP A 336 28.43 1.21 -19.82
N ARG A 337 28.09 0.04 -19.25
CA ARG A 337 27.90 -0.09 -17.80
C ARG A 337 28.38 -1.43 -17.24
N HIS A 338 27.98 -2.54 -17.86
CA HIS A 338 28.12 -3.87 -17.25
C HIS A 338 29.57 -4.25 -16.94
N LYS A 339 30.56 -3.81 -17.74
CA LYS A 339 31.98 -4.12 -17.48
C LYS A 339 32.45 -3.68 -16.08
N ARG A 340 31.86 -2.63 -15.50
CA ARG A 340 32.22 -2.12 -14.16
C ARG A 340 31.51 -2.87 -13.03
N GLU A 341 30.34 -3.43 -13.31
CA GLU A 341 29.46 -4.06 -12.31
C GLU A 341 29.51 -5.60 -12.37
N CYS A 342 30.02 -6.17 -13.47
CA CYS A 342 30.03 -7.60 -13.73
C CYS A 342 31.05 -8.35 -12.86
N ARG A 343 30.52 -9.10 -11.90
CA ARG A 343 31.25 -9.96 -10.98
C ARG A 343 30.93 -11.44 -11.26
N PRO A 344 31.91 -12.36 -11.14
CA PRO A 344 31.63 -13.80 -11.13
C PRO A 344 30.57 -14.14 -10.09
N LYS A 345 29.79 -15.20 -10.31
CA LYS A 345 28.72 -15.63 -9.39
C LYS A 345 29.25 -15.94 -7.97
N GLU A 346 30.55 -16.22 -7.86
CA GLU A 346 31.26 -16.59 -6.63
C GLU A 346 31.94 -15.40 -5.93
N ASP A 347 32.04 -14.23 -6.56
CA ASP A 347 32.78 -13.05 -6.04
C ASP A 347 31.85 -12.08 -5.29
N PHE A 348 31.30 -12.55 -4.18
CA PHE A 348 30.47 -11.74 -3.28
C PHE A 348 31.33 -10.74 -2.50
N LYS A 349 30.90 -9.49 -2.46
CA LYS A 349 31.55 -8.43 -1.68
C LYS A 349 30.69 -8.01 -0.49
N PRO A 350 31.32 -7.49 0.58
CA PRO A 350 30.63 -6.75 1.62
C PRO A 350 29.61 -5.76 1.07
N GLY A 351 28.36 -5.87 1.53
CA GLY A 351 27.22 -5.08 1.04
C GLY A 351 26.33 -5.75 -0.01
N ASP A 352 26.75 -6.86 -0.61
CA ASP A 352 25.88 -7.67 -1.49
C ASP A 352 24.85 -8.47 -0.66
N TYR A 353 23.74 -8.83 -1.30
CA TYR A 353 22.71 -9.69 -0.75
C TYR A 353 22.86 -11.11 -1.32
N ALA A 354 22.89 -12.12 -0.44
CA ALA A 354 22.87 -13.51 -0.82
C ALA A 354 21.60 -14.19 -0.29
N CYS A 355 20.95 -15.00 -1.12
CA CYS A 355 19.87 -15.89 -0.68
C CYS A 355 20.48 -17.24 -0.31
N LEU A 356 20.30 -17.68 0.94
CA LEU A 356 20.79 -18.96 1.42
C LEU A 356 19.67 -20.00 1.34
N ASP A 357 19.94 -21.10 0.63
CA ASP A 357 19.01 -22.22 0.51
C ASP A 357 18.96 -22.99 1.83
N ALA A 358 17.85 -22.88 2.56
CA ALA A 358 17.72 -23.40 3.91
C ALA A 358 17.81 -24.93 4.01
N LYS A 359 17.68 -25.65 2.88
CA LYS A 359 17.84 -27.12 2.83
C LYS A 359 19.27 -27.59 3.10
N LYS A 360 20.26 -26.69 3.10
CA LYS A 360 21.67 -27.00 3.39
C LYS A 360 22.18 -26.48 4.74
N VAL A 361 21.30 -25.94 5.58
CA VAL A 361 21.67 -25.57 6.96
C VAL A 361 21.72 -26.87 7.77
N VAL A 362 22.94 -27.37 7.96
CA VAL A 362 23.22 -28.59 8.75
C VAL A 362 22.78 -28.37 10.19
N ASN A 363 22.16 -29.41 10.78
CA ASN A 363 21.67 -29.39 12.16
C ASN A 363 22.84 -29.20 13.15
N PRO A 364 22.81 -28.21 14.06
CA PRO A 364 23.87 -27.97 15.03
C PRO A 364 24.24 -29.19 15.89
N ALA A 365 23.30 -30.11 16.10
CA ALA A 365 23.51 -31.31 16.91
C ALA A 365 24.49 -32.34 16.29
N GLU A 366 24.75 -32.28 14.98
CA GLU A 366 25.71 -33.18 14.31
C GLU A 366 27.18 -32.72 14.45
N TYR A 367 27.42 -31.53 15.03
CA TYR A 367 28.78 -30.98 15.19
C TYR A 367 29.48 -31.42 16.50
N ASP A 368 28.73 -31.75 17.56
CA ASP A 368 29.31 -32.08 18.87
C ASP A 368 30.04 -33.43 18.89
N ASP A 369 29.66 -34.39 18.04
CA ASP A 369 30.29 -35.72 17.98
C ASP A 369 31.63 -35.70 17.20
N LEU A 370 31.81 -34.76 16.27
CA LEU A 370 33.04 -34.63 15.47
C LEU A 370 34.15 -33.86 16.21
N ALA A 371 33.77 -32.94 17.11
CA ALA A 371 34.71 -32.11 17.87
C ALA A 371 35.47 -32.89 18.95
N GLN A 372 34.98 -34.06 19.38
CA GLN A 372 35.63 -34.87 20.42
C GLN A 372 36.68 -35.87 19.88
N HIS A 373 36.78 -36.09 18.55
CA HIS A 373 37.59 -37.18 18.00
C HIS A 373 38.86 -36.78 17.24
N VAL A 374 39.20 -35.48 17.15
CA VAL A 374 40.41 -35.07 16.41
C VAL A 374 41.21 -34.03 17.20
N GLY A 375 42.12 -34.51 18.05
CA GLY A 375 43.11 -33.67 18.70
C GLY A 375 44.17 -33.18 17.71
N VAL A 376 43.98 -31.99 17.12
CA VAL A 376 45.03 -31.28 16.36
C VAL A 376 44.91 -29.77 16.60
N GLY A 377 46.06 -29.13 16.77
CA GLY A 377 46.22 -27.78 17.31
C GLY A 377 45.63 -26.62 16.50
N HIS A 378 45.41 -25.54 17.23
CA HIS A 378 44.93 -24.23 16.79
C HIS A 378 45.76 -23.68 15.62
N GLY A 379 45.23 -23.83 14.42
CA GLY A 379 45.74 -23.18 13.22
C GLY A 379 44.98 -23.69 12.02
N ILE A 380 44.17 -22.82 11.40
CA ILE A 380 43.32 -23.07 10.22
C ILE A 380 41.92 -23.62 10.58
N TRP A 381 41.04 -22.71 11.02
CA TRP A 381 39.60 -22.78 10.76
C TRP A 381 39.18 -21.43 10.22
N LEU A 382 39.11 -21.33 8.88
CA LEU A 382 38.65 -20.14 8.16
C LEU A 382 37.63 -20.63 7.13
N ILE A 383 36.51 -21.20 7.60
CA ILE A 383 35.27 -21.44 6.85
C ILE A 383 34.10 -21.47 7.86
N VAL A 384 33.29 -20.41 7.79
CA VAL A 384 31.87 -20.23 8.16
C VAL A 384 31.33 -21.08 9.33
N GLY A 385 31.42 -20.54 10.55
CA GLY A 385 30.51 -20.89 11.65
C GLY A 385 29.46 -19.79 11.82
N VAL A 386 28.22 -20.05 11.42
CA VAL A 386 27.06 -19.20 11.76
C VAL A 386 26.44 -19.76 13.03
N LEU A 387 26.66 -19.09 14.16
CA LEU A 387 25.91 -19.38 15.39
C LEU A 387 24.57 -18.64 15.30
N ALA A 388 23.50 -19.40 15.16
CA ALA A 388 22.13 -18.90 15.29
C ALA A 388 21.62 -19.21 16.70
N SER A 389 21.43 -18.17 17.52
CA SER A 389 20.69 -18.27 18.78
C SER A 389 19.24 -17.87 18.53
N TYR A 390 18.30 -18.66 19.06
CA TYR A 390 16.88 -18.33 19.07
C TYR A 390 16.52 -17.73 20.43
N ASP A 391 16.09 -16.48 20.44
CA ASP A 391 15.35 -15.91 21.58
C ASP A 391 13.84 -16.07 21.33
N ASP A 392 13.03 -16.07 22.39
CA ASP A 392 11.59 -16.36 22.48
C ASP A 392 10.64 -15.46 21.62
N GLY A 393 11.17 -14.78 20.60
CA GLY A 393 10.46 -13.88 19.70
C GLY A 393 10.78 -14.04 18.21
N HIS A 394 11.10 -15.26 17.74
CA HIS A 394 11.30 -15.59 16.31
C HIS A 394 12.38 -14.80 15.55
N ASN A 395 13.27 -14.08 16.23
CA ASN A 395 14.40 -13.40 15.59
C ASN A 395 15.65 -14.29 15.62
N VAL A 396 16.24 -14.55 14.46
CA VAL A 396 17.52 -15.26 14.33
C VAL A 396 18.65 -14.23 14.37
N ARG A 397 19.46 -14.27 15.41
CA ARG A 397 20.67 -13.43 15.52
C ARG A 397 21.85 -14.17 14.89
N VAL A 398 22.36 -13.66 13.77
CA VAL A 398 23.56 -14.19 13.11
C VAL A 398 24.76 -13.34 13.52
N THR A 399 25.73 -13.96 14.17
CA THR A 399 27.01 -13.31 14.52
C THR A 399 28.12 -13.88 13.64
N MET A 400 28.92 -13.00 13.04
CA MET A 400 30.18 -13.35 12.37
C MET A 400 31.31 -12.58 13.04
N ASP A 401 32.29 -13.28 13.59
CA ASP A 401 33.45 -12.70 14.30
C ASP A 401 33.09 -11.66 15.37
N GLY A 402 32.07 -11.95 16.19
CA GLY A 402 31.65 -11.07 17.28
C GLY A 402 30.98 -9.76 16.83
N ARG A 403 30.62 -9.63 15.54
CA ARG A 403 29.86 -8.50 15.01
C ARG A 403 28.46 -8.93 14.59
N ASP A 404 27.47 -8.10 14.95
CA ASP A 404 26.07 -8.32 14.61
C ASP A 404 25.86 -8.10 13.10
N ALA A 405 25.42 -9.14 12.39
CA ALA A 405 24.91 -9.01 11.03
C ALA A 405 23.38 -8.84 11.09
N THR A 406 22.84 -7.92 10.28
CA THR A 406 21.38 -7.75 10.18
C THR A 406 20.83 -8.80 9.21
N SER A 407 20.12 -9.80 9.73
CA SER A 407 19.37 -10.79 8.95
C SER A 407 17.87 -10.48 8.99
N LYS A 408 17.16 -10.85 7.90
CA LYS A 408 15.69 -10.90 7.88
C LYS A 408 15.25 -12.30 7.45
N VAL A 409 14.31 -12.87 8.18
CA VAL A 409 13.73 -14.20 7.91
C VAL A 409 12.41 -14.02 7.18
N PHE A 410 12.24 -14.69 6.03
CA PHE A 410 11.00 -14.71 5.28
C PHE A 410 10.61 -16.16 4.98
N GLY A 411 9.64 -16.69 5.73
CA GLY A 411 9.24 -18.09 5.59
C GLY A 411 10.38 -19.06 5.88
N ARG A 412 10.81 -19.85 4.88
CA ARG A 412 11.92 -20.80 5.00
C ARG A 412 13.27 -20.24 4.53
N GLU A 413 13.37 -18.96 4.17
CA GLU A 413 14.60 -18.37 3.64
C GLU A 413 15.16 -17.29 4.57
N VAL A 414 16.49 -17.17 4.60
CA VAL A 414 17.21 -16.17 5.39
C VAL A 414 18.03 -15.30 4.44
N LEU A 415 17.74 -13.99 4.45
CA LEU A 415 18.51 -13.00 3.70
C LEU A 415 19.52 -12.33 4.64
N CYS A 416 20.80 -12.42 4.28
CA CYS A 416 21.89 -11.82 5.05
C CYS A 416 22.61 -10.74 4.24
N ARG A 417 22.87 -9.60 4.87
CA ARG A 417 23.73 -8.54 4.29
C ARG A 417 25.14 -8.69 4.85
N LEU A 418 26.14 -8.79 3.98
CA LEU A 418 27.54 -8.93 4.40
C LEU A 418 28.06 -7.60 5.00
N PRO A 419 28.68 -7.60 6.19
CA PRO A 419 29.17 -6.39 6.84
C PRO A 419 30.41 -5.83 6.11
N PRO A 420 30.61 -4.49 6.08
CA PRO A 420 31.77 -3.86 5.46
C PRO A 420 33.09 -4.31 6.10
N SER A 421 34.12 -4.53 5.28
CA SER A 421 35.49 -4.81 5.73
C SER A 421 36.10 -3.59 6.44
N SER A 422 36.73 -3.80 7.60
CA SER A 422 37.45 -2.75 8.34
C SER A 422 38.69 -2.27 7.55
N PRO A 423 39.01 -0.96 7.55
CA PRO A 423 40.21 -0.43 6.89
C PRO A 423 41.55 -0.88 7.51
N ASP A 424 41.55 -1.49 8.71
CA ASP A 424 42.79 -1.84 9.43
C ASP A 424 43.33 -3.26 9.18
N PHE A 425 42.78 -4.01 8.21
CA PHE A 425 43.25 -5.37 7.93
C PHE A 425 44.48 -5.37 7.01
N ASN A 426 45.67 -5.53 7.59
CA ASN A 426 46.93 -5.69 6.86
C ASN A 426 47.42 -7.16 6.93
N PRO A 427 47.39 -7.93 5.82
CA PRO A 427 47.75 -9.35 5.83
C PRO A 427 49.27 -9.64 5.88
N GLN A 428 50.14 -8.64 5.98
CA GLN A 428 51.60 -8.81 5.90
C GLN A 428 52.35 -8.98 7.23
N LYS A 429 51.66 -9.20 8.37
CA LYS A 429 52.31 -9.47 9.66
C LYS A 429 51.83 -10.78 10.28
N LEU A 430 52.40 -11.89 9.84
CA LEU A 430 52.40 -13.15 10.58
C LEU A 430 53.86 -13.59 10.81
N PRO A 431 54.26 -13.95 12.04
CA PRO A 431 55.61 -14.43 12.31
C PRO A 431 55.77 -15.86 11.78
N LEU A 432 56.82 -16.08 10.99
CA LEU A 432 57.31 -17.43 10.66
C LEU A 432 57.99 -18.00 11.89
N THR A 433 57.47 -19.10 12.45
CA THR A 433 58.23 -19.93 13.39
C THR A 433 59.04 -21.00 12.64
N PRO A 434 60.23 -21.40 13.14
CA PRO A 434 61.08 -22.36 12.46
C PRO A 434 60.59 -23.81 12.65
N LYS A 435 61.04 -24.66 11.73
CA LYS A 435 60.64 -26.06 11.48
C LYS A 435 60.56 -26.97 12.68
#